data_AF-A0AAU9FJ40-F1
#
_entry.id   AF-A0AAU9FJ40-F1
#
_cell.length_a   1.000
_cell.length_b   1.000
_cell.length_c   1.000
_cell.angle_alpha   90.00
_cell.angle_beta   90.00
_cell.angle_gamma   90.00
#
_symmetry.space_group_name_H-M   'P 1'
#
loop_
_entity.id
_entity.type
_entity.pdbx_description
1 polymer ?
#
loop_
_entity_poly.entity_id
_entity_poly.type
_entity_poly.pdbx_seq_one_letter_code
_entity_poly.pdbx_strand_id
1 'polypeptide(L)'
;MSTSTNQLGQRICQLIQSQSQPINYEQLIALIEEGQNEPLNIQEITQINAALRAGLRLGFFQRVRGKFLCLPVFNELQVERSTRR
;
A
#
# COMPACT_ATOMS: atom_id res chain seq x y z
N MET A 1 17.55 1.90 -10.09
CA MET A 1 16.42 1.63 -11.00
C MET A 1 15.20 2.37 -10.45
N SER A 2 14.50 3.20 -11.23
CA SER A 2 13.33 3.92 -10.71
C SER A 2 12.13 3.00 -10.66
N THR A 3 11.74 2.56 -9.47
CA THR A 3 10.50 1.81 -9.24
C THR A 3 9.33 2.73 -9.56
N SER A 4 8.44 2.31 -10.46
CA SER A 4 7.24 3.11 -10.77
C SER A 4 6.35 3.26 -9.52
N THR A 5 5.65 4.38 -9.38
CA THR A 5 4.77 4.66 -8.22
C THR A 5 3.74 3.57 -7.99
N ASN A 6 3.28 2.90 -9.06
CA ASN A 6 2.34 1.77 -8.97
C ASN A 6 2.97 0.52 -8.36
N GLN A 7 4.19 0.17 -8.76
CA GLN A 7 4.92 -0.98 -8.18
C GLN A 7 5.22 -0.74 -6.70
N LEU A 8 5.61 0.49 -6.35
CA LEU A 8 5.82 0.86 -4.95
C LEU A 8 4.52 0.78 -4.15
N GLY A 9 3.41 1.28 -4.70
CA GLY A 9 2.09 1.16 -4.08
C GLY A 9 1.67 -0.29 -3.85
N GLN A 10 1.86 -1.17 -4.84
CA GLN A 10 1.58 -2.60 -4.71
C GLN A 10 2.44 -3.26 -3.62
N ARG A 11 3.74 -2.93 -3.57
CA ARG A 11 4.63 -3.44 -2.52
C ARG A 11 4.19 -2.98 -1.13
N ILE A 12 3.78 -1.72 -0.98
CA ILE A 12 3.23 -1.20 0.28
C ILE A 12 1.93 -1.93 0.66
N CYS A 13 1.03 -2.17 -0.28
CA CYS A 13 -0.18 -2.96 -0.03
C CYS A 13 0.16 -4.35 0.50
N GLN A 14 1.06 -5.07 -0.18
CA GLN A 14 1.48 -6.41 0.22
C GLN A 14 2.11 -6.42 1.62
N LEU A 15 2.95 -5.42 1.92
CA LEU A 15 3.58 -5.28 3.24
C LEU A 15 2.54 -5.06 4.33
N ILE A 16 1.53 -4.21 4.11
CA ILE A 16 0.46 -3.97 5.09
C ILE A 16 -0.42 -5.22 5.24
N GLN A 17 -0.73 -5.92 4.14
CA GLN A 17 -1.57 -7.13 4.14
C GLN A 17 -0.89 -8.33 4.82
N SER A 18 0.44 -8.42 4.77
CA SER A 18 1.19 -9.50 5.42
C SER A 18 1.28 -9.33 6.95
N GLN A 19 0.87 -8.18 7.49
CA GLN A 19 0.85 -7.96 8.93
C GLN A 19 -0.42 -8.52 9.57
N SER A 20 -0.25 -9.19 10.71
CA SER A 20 -1.38 -9.67 11.53
C SER A 20 -2.19 -8.53 12.17
N GLN A 21 -1.64 -7.31 12.22
CA GLN A 21 -2.26 -6.13 12.78
C GLN A 21 -2.00 -4.89 11.92
N PRO A 22 -2.88 -3.87 11.98
CA PRO A 22 -2.61 -2.59 11.32
C PRO A 22 -1.32 -1.96 11.85
N ILE A 23 -0.51 -1.44 10.93
CA ILE A 23 0.80 -0.84 11.22
C ILE A 23 0.79 0.68 11.07
N ASN A 24 1.58 1.39 11.84
CA ASN A 24 1.74 2.84 11.69
C ASN A 24 2.80 3.18 10.63
N TYR A 25 3.06 4.48 10.46
CA TYR A 25 4.04 4.96 9.46
C TYR A 25 5.47 4.51 9.79
N GLU A 26 5.91 4.64 11.05
CA GLU A 26 7.28 4.25 11.42
C GLU A 26 7.53 2.75 11.19
N GLN A 27 6.55 1.91 11.55
CA GLN A 27 6.60 0.48 11.33
C GLN A 27 6.67 0.13 9.84
N LEU A 28 5.91 0.83 8.99
CA LEU A 28 5.98 0.64 7.54
C LEU A 28 7.36 1.00 6.99
N ILE A 29 7.95 2.11 7.43
CA ILE A 29 9.30 2.53 7.01
C ILE A 29 10.33 1.48 7.42
N ALA A 30 10.30 1.02 8.67
CA ALA A 30 11.20 -0.02 9.17
C ALA A 30 11.09 -1.32 8.35
N LEU A 31 9.86 -1.77 8.03
CA LEU A 31 9.66 -2.97 7.21
C LEU A 31 10.21 -2.83 5.78
N ILE A 32 10.16 -1.61 5.22
CA ILE A 32 10.72 -1.35 3.89
C ILE A 32 12.25 -1.36 3.93
N GLU A 33 12.85 -0.74 4.95
CA GLU A 33 14.31 -0.73 5.18
C GLU A 33 14.85 -2.13 5.44
N GLU A 34 14.18 -2.92 6.28
CA GLU A 34 14.51 -4.33 6.52
C GLU A 34 14.47 -5.13 5.21
N GLY A 35 13.46 -4.92 4.37
CA GLY A 35 13.35 -5.58 3.08
C GLY A 35 14.39 -5.16 2.04
N GLN A 36 15.14 -4.07 2.28
CA GLN A 36 16.21 -3.58 1.40
C GLN A 36 17.61 -3.78 2.00
N ASN A 37 17.70 -4.11 3.30
CA ASN A 37 18.95 -4.16 4.08
C ASN A 37 19.72 -2.82 4.07
N GLU A 38 19.04 -1.71 3.86
CA GLU A 38 19.64 -0.38 3.89
C GLU A 38 18.62 0.69 4.34
N PRO A 39 19.07 1.79 4.98
CA PRO A 39 18.20 2.91 5.32
C PRO A 39 17.66 3.61 4.08
N LEU A 40 16.42 4.06 4.13
CA LEU A 40 15.80 4.78 3.02
C LEU A 40 16.38 6.19 2.91
N ASN A 41 16.69 6.60 1.68
CA ASN A 41 17.07 7.97 1.41
C ASN A 41 15.84 8.89 1.28
N ILE A 42 16.09 10.21 1.25
CA ILE A 42 15.03 11.23 1.22
C ILE A 42 14.12 11.09 -0.02
N GLN A 43 14.66 10.69 -1.16
CA GLN A 43 13.86 10.53 -2.39
C GLN A 43 12.90 9.34 -2.26
N GLU A 44 13.36 8.23 -1.68
CA GLU A 44 12.53 7.05 -1.46
C GLU A 44 11.43 7.32 -0.45
N ILE A 45 11.75 8.00 0.64
CA ILE A 45 10.75 8.48 1.62
C ILE A 45 9.69 9.35 0.92
N THR A 46 10.12 10.24 0.01
CA THR A 46 9.20 11.09 -0.76
C THR A 46 8.28 10.26 -1.65
N GLN A 47 8.81 9.23 -2.31
CA GLN A 47 8.04 8.33 -3.17
C GLN A 47 7.05 7.48 -2.37
N ILE A 48 7.46 6.96 -1.21
CA ILE A 48 6.59 6.19 -0.30
C ILE A 48 5.43 7.07 0.16
N ASN A 49 5.71 8.32 0.55
CA ASN A 49 4.69 9.27 0.93
C ASN A 49 3.71 9.59 -0.22
N ALA A 50 4.22 9.74 -1.45
CA ALA A 50 3.38 9.93 -2.62
C ALA A 50 2.47 8.71 -2.88
N ALA A 51 3.02 7.50 -2.79
CA ALA A 51 2.27 6.25 -2.96
C ALA A 51 1.19 6.06 -1.89
N LEU A 52 1.51 6.32 -0.61
CA LEU A 52 0.54 6.26 0.48
C LEU A 52 -0.59 7.26 0.29
N ARG A 53 -0.28 8.52 -0.05
CA ARG A 53 -1.30 9.54 -0.32
C ARG A 53 -2.18 9.15 -1.50
N ALA A 54 -1.59 8.64 -2.58
CA ALA A 54 -2.33 8.15 -3.73
C ALA A 54 -3.26 6.99 -3.35
N GLY A 55 -2.76 6.00 -2.60
CA GLY A 55 -3.54 4.84 -2.17
C GLY A 55 -4.67 5.20 -1.20
N LEU A 56 -4.47 6.16 -0.30
CA LEU A 56 -5.54 6.69 0.56
C LEU A 56 -6.63 7.39 -0.28
N ARG A 57 -6.22 8.21 -1.25
CA ARG A 57 -7.15 8.95 -2.13
C ARG A 57 -7.96 8.01 -3.02
N LEU A 58 -7.34 6.93 -3.49
CA LEU A 58 -7.96 5.95 -4.38
C LEU A 58 -8.72 4.85 -3.63
N GLY A 59 -8.73 4.87 -2.29
CA GLY A 59 -9.44 3.87 -1.49
C GLY A 59 -8.74 2.51 -1.37
N PHE A 60 -7.45 2.41 -1.71
CA PHE A 60 -6.64 1.22 -1.46
C PHE A 60 -6.19 1.11 -0.01
N PHE A 61 -5.99 2.25 0.65
CA PHE A 61 -5.61 2.32 2.06
C PHE A 61 -6.69 3.03 2.86
N GLN A 62 -6.86 2.59 4.10
CA GLN A 62 -7.61 3.31 5.11
C GLN A 62 -6.69 3.62 6.30
N ARG A 63 -6.83 4.82 6.88
CA ARG A 63 -6.13 5.18 8.10
C ARG A 63 -7.08 5.11 9.30
N VAL A 64 -6.80 4.22 10.25
CA VAL A 64 -7.60 4.03 11.47
C VAL A 64 -6.70 4.21 12.68
N ARG A 65 -6.99 5.20 13.53
CA ARG A 65 -6.21 5.52 14.74
C ARG A 65 -4.68 5.65 14.48
N GLY A 66 -4.33 6.32 13.38
CA GLY A 66 -2.93 6.53 12.99
C GLY A 66 -2.26 5.37 12.28
N LYS A 67 -2.91 4.20 12.17
CA LYS A 67 -2.41 3.00 11.50
C LYS A 67 -3.03 2.82 10.12
N PHE A 68 -2.31 2.15 9.22
CA PHE A 68 -2.73 1.82 7.88
C PHE A 68 -3.33 0.42 7.82
N LEU A 69 -4.45 0.34 7.09
CA LEU A 69 -5.11 -0.88 6.67
C LEU A 69 -5.14 -0.88 5.14
N CYS A 70 -4.79 -2.01 4.54
CA CYS A 70 -5.06 -2.21 3.12
C CYS A 70 -6.48 -2.70 2.98
N LEU A 71 -7.30 -2.00 2.21
CA LEU A 71 -8.64 -2.47 1.90
C LEU A 71 -8.53 -3.59 0.86
N PRO A 72 -9.32 -4.66 0.98
CA PRO A 72 -9.46 -5.60 -0.12
C PRO A 72 -9.97 -4.80 -1.31
N VAL A 73 -9.24 -4.85 -2.42
CA VAL A 73 -9.77 -4.38 -3.69
C VAL A 73 -10.92 -5.32 -3.97
N PHE A 74 -12.15 -4.88 -3.70
CA PHE A 74 -13.33 -5.63 -4.10
C PHE A 74 -13.17 -5.89 -5.59
N ASN A 75 -12.96 -7.16 -5.94
CA ASN A 75 -12.96 -7.63 -7.33
C ASN A 75 -14.40 -7.59 -7.90
N GLU A 76 -15.25 -6.68 -7.41
CA GLU A 76 -16.64 -6.42 -7.82
C GLU A 76 -16.73 -5.62 -9.13
N LEU A 77 -15.70 -5.69 -9.97
CA LEU A 77 -15.85 -5.49 -11.41
C LEU A 77 -15.93 -6.82 -12.18
N GLN A 78 -15.99 -7.96 -11.50
CA GLN A 78 -16.85 -9.05 -11.97
C GLN A 78 -18.30 -8.70 -11.66
N VAL A 79 -18.81 -7.67 -12.35
CA VAL A 79 -20.24 -7.64 -12.64
C VAL A 79 -20.51 -8.95 -13.34
N GLU A 80 -21.15 -9.85 -12.61
CA GLU A 80 -21.88 -10.98 -13.15
C GLU A 80 -22.53 -10.52 -14.45
N ARG A 81 -21.97 -10.93 -15.59
CA ARG A 81 -22.79 -11.17 -16.78
C ARG A 81 -23.57 -12.46 -16.54
N SER A 82 -24.25 -12.56 -15.40
CA SER A 82 -25.40 -13.42 -15.27
C SER A 82 -26.54 -12.72 -15.98
N THR A 83 -27.13 -13.47 -16.91
CA THR A 83 -28.53 -13.36 -17.34
C THR A 83 -28.95 -12.07 -18.03
N ARG A 84 -28.62 -11.96 -19.33
CA ARG A 84 -29.65 -11.57 -20.31
C ARG A 84 -29.67 -12.51 -21.52
N ARG A 85 -30.70 -13.37 -21.46
CA ARG A 85 -31.38 -14.12 -22.53
C ARG A 85 -30.73 -15.41 -23.01
#